data_AF-A0A1G2T712-F1
#
_entry.id   AF-A0A1G2T712-F1
#
_cell.length_a   1.000
_cell.length_b   1.000
_cell.length_c   1.000
_cell.angle_alpha   90.00
_cell.angle_beta   90.00
_cell.angle_gamma   90.00
#
_symmetry.space_group_name_H-M   'P 1'
#
loop_
_entity.id
_entity.type
_entity.pdbx_description
1 polymer ?
#
loop_
_entity_poly.entity_id
_entity_poly.type
_entity_poly.pdbx_seq_one_letter_code
_entity_poly.pdbx_strand_id
1 'polypeptide(L)'
;MVLIELTNKDRIAQGLAPLSYNAKLAASSNLKADDMAKGQYFSHDSPSGVTPWHWFSTAGYTYRYAGENLAVDFSDSASIETAWMNSPGHRANILNPNYTEIGISLAKGIHKGREAIYVVEHFGTAPTAGIVPVLSKSIQKFKPIKAEVSTRKTAVVKKTPQKKS
;
A
#
# COMPACT_ATOMS: atom_id res chain seq x y z
N MET A 1 -2.55 -13.43 3.20
CA MET A 1 -1.27 -13.91 3.79
C MET A 1 -1.34 -13.49 5.25
N VAL A 2 -1.39 -14.43 6.20
CA VAL A 2 -1.91 -14.18 7.56
C VAL A 2 -1.20 -13.05 8.30
N LEU A 3 0.14 -12.96 8.20
CA LEU A 3 0.89 -11.94 8.94
C LEU A 3 0.54 -10.50 8.50
N ILE A 4 0.39 -10.26 7.18
CA ILE A 4 -0.06 -8.94 6.66
C ILE A 4 -1.45 -8.57 7.18
N GLU A 5 -2.35 -9.54 7.33
CA GLU A 5 -3.69 -9.32 7.85
C GLU A 5 -3.67 -8.92 9.33
N LEU A 6 -2.77 -9.52 10.12
CA LEU A 6 -2.55 -9.17 11.53
C LEU A 6 -1.96 -7.75 11.66
N THR A 7 -0.91 -7.44 10.89
CA THR A 7 -0.32 -6.10 10.83
C THR A 7 -1.38 -5.05 10.47
N ASN A 8 -2.23 -5.34 9.48
CA ASN A 8 -3.30 -4.43 9.08
C ASN A 8 -4.41 -4.31 10.13
N LYS A 9 -4.71 -5.38 10.86
CA LYS A 9 -5.64 -5.32 12.00
C LYS A 9 -5.13 -4.37 13.08
N ASP A 10 -3.85 -4.45 13.42
CA ASP A 10 -3.22 -3.57 14.40
C ASP A 10 -3.19 -2.11 13.93
N ARG A 11 -2.89 -1.86 12.65
CA ARG A 11 -2.95 -0.51 12.06
C ARG A 11 -4.36 0.07 12.10
N ILE A 12 -5.37 -0.70 11.72
CA ILE A 12 -6.78 -0.27 11.75
C ILE A 12 -7.20 0.05 13.18
N ALA A 13 -6.80 -0.77 14.16
CA ALA A 13 -7.09 -0.53 15.57
C ALA A 13 -6.48 0.79 16.11
N GLN A 14 -5.44 1.30 15.44
CA GLN A 14 -4.80 2.58 15.76
C GLN A 14 -5.25 3.74 14.83
N GLY A 15 -6.28 3.52 14.01
CA GLY A 15 -6.81 4.55 13.10
C GLY A 15 -5.93 4.81 11.88
N LEU A 16 -4.99 3.91 11.56
CA LEU A 16 -4.13 4.01 10.39
C LEU A 16 -4.74 3.26 9.19
N ALA A 17 -4.40 3.71 7.99
CA ALA A 17 -4.74 3.00 6.77
C ALA A 17 -4.02 1.64 6.69
N PRO A 18 -4.69 0.58 6.18
CA PRO A 18 -4.04 -0.69 5.93
C PRO A 18 -2.98 -0.54 4.83
N LEU A 19 -1.93 -1.34 4.94
CA LEU A 19 -0.85 -1.45 3.96
C LEU A 19 -1.28 -2.36 2.81
N SER A 20 -0.92 -1.98 1.60
CA SER A 20 -1.14 -2.77 0.39
C SER A 20 0.03 -3.72 0.15
N TYR A 21 -0.25 -4.97 -0.20
CA TYR A 21 0.81 -5.90 -0.60
C TYR A 21 1.55 -5.38 -1.84
N ASN A 22 2.89 -5.40 -1.80
CA ASN A 22 3.73 -5.05 -2.93
C ASN A 22 4.69 -6.21 -3.25
N ALA A 23 4.63 -6.71 -4.49
CA ALA A 23 5.43 -7.86 -4.93
C ALA A 23 6.94 -7.60 -4.92
N LYS A 24 7.39 -6.34 -5.13
CA LYS A 24 8.81 -5.99 -5.09
C LYS A 24 9.32 -5.95 -3.65
N LEU A 25 8.53 -5.44 -2.71
CA LEU A 25 8.85 -5.55 -1.28
C LEU A 25 8.89 -7.01 -0.82
N ALA A 26 7.97 -7.85 -1.32
CA ALA A 26 8.01 -9.28 -1.04
C ALA A 26 9.30 -9.92 -1.59
N ALA A 27 9.68 -9.61 -2.84
CA ALA A 27 10.95 -10.07 -3.40
C ALA A 27 12.17 -9.57 -2.61
N SER A 28 12.18 -8.31 -2.17
CA SER A 28 13.20 -7.72 -1.29
C SER A 28 13.31 -8.49 0.03
N SER A 29 12.17 -8.74 0.69
CA SER A 29 12.12 -9.48 1.95
C SER A 29 12.60 -10.92 1.79
N ASN A 30 12.33 -11.55 0.64
CA ASN A 30 12.80 -12.91 0.34
C ASN A 30 14.33 -12.95 0.16
N LEU A 31 14.91 -12.00 -0.58
CA LEU A 31 16.36 -11.90 -0.75
C LEU A 31 17.07 -11.73 0.60
N LYS A 32 16.55 -10.86 1.47
CA LYS A 32 17.08 -10.66 2.82
C LYS A 32 16.94 -11.92 3.69
N ALA A 33 15.79 -12.59 3.64
CA ALA A 33 15.56 -13.81 4.42
C ALA A 33 16.51 -14.93 4.01
N ASP A 34 16.69 -15.11 2.69
CA ASP A 34 17.64 -16.08 2.13
C ASP A 34 19.08 -15.76 2.53
N ASP A 35 19.47 -14.48 2.52
CA ASP A 35 20.81 -14.06 2.92
C ASP A 35 21.08 -14.38 4.41
N MET A 36 20.14 -14.07 5.30
CA MET A 36 20.21 -14.43 6.72
C MET A 36 20.27 -15.94 6.94
N ALA A 37 19.44 -16.71 6.21
CA ALA A 37 19.40 -18.16 6.33
C ALA A 37 20.70 -18.82 5.84
N LYS A 38 21.25 -18.37 4.70
CA LYS A 38 22.50 -18.88 4.13
C LYS A 38 23.73 -18.47 4.95
N GLY A 39 23.76 -17.24 5.43
CA GLY A 39 24.84 -16.71 6.26
C GLY A 39 24.71 -17.06 7.75
N GLN A 40 23.65 -17.77 8.15
CA GLN A 40 23.35 -18.19 9.53
C GLN A 40 23.43 -17.05 10.55
N TYR A 41 22.97 -15.86 10.17
CA TYR A 41 23.03 -14.66 11.00
C TYR A 41 21.64 -14.05 11.19
N PHE A 42 21.45 -13.24 12.23
CA PHE A 42 20.21 -12.53 12.48
C PHE A 42 20.51 -11.07 12.84
N SER A 43 20.42 -10.19 11.85
CA SER A 43 20.77 -8.77 11.95
C SER A 43 20.20 -8.00 10.76
N HIS A 44 19.91 -6.71 10.96
CA HIS A 44 19.54 -5.79 9.87
C HIS A 44 20.67 -5.68 8.84
N ASP A 45 21.90 -5.48 9.31
CA ASP A 45 23.08 -5.46 8.45
C ASP A 45 23.72 -6.85 8.39
N SER A 46 24.15 -7.26 7.20
CA SER A 46 24.89 -8.51 7.03
C SER A 46 26.27 -8.42 7.69
N PRO A 47 26.92 -9.55 8.03
CA PRO A 47 28.31 -9.56 8.49
C PRO A 47 29.30 -8.95 7.49
N SER A 48 28.94 -8.89 6.20
CA SER A 48 29.71 -8.23 5.13
C SER A 48 29.38 -6.74 4.96
N GLY A 49 28.52 -6.17 5.80
CA GLY A 49 28.14 -4.75 5.78
C GLY A 49 27.02 -4.39 4.80
N VAL A 50 26.30 -5.38 4.27
CA VAL A 50 25.15 -5.15 3.39
C VAL A 50 23.96 -4.70 4.22
N THR A 51 23.50 -3.48 3.98
CA THR A 51 22.34 -2.89 4.67
C THR A 51 21.01 -3.41 4.09
N PRO A 52 19.88 -3.31 4.82
CA PRO A 52 18.57 -3.72 4.32
C PRO A 52 18.21 -3.11 2.95
N TRP A 53 18.59 -1.86 2.73
CA TRP A 53 18.28 -1.06 1.54
C TRP A 53 18.86 -1.62 0.24
N HIS A 54 19.93 -2.41 0.35
CA HIS A 54 20.48 -3.15 -0.76
C HIS A 54 19.45 -4.09 -1.39
N TRP A 55 18.64 -4.75 -0.58
CA TRP A 55 17.64 -5.71 -1.05
C TRP A 55 16.44 -5.02 -1.72
N PHE A 56 16.05 -3.84 -1.23
CA PHE A 56 15.01 -3.02 -1.84
C PHE A 56 15.41 -2.62 -3.27
N SER A 57 16.64 -2.12 -3.43
CA SER A 57 17.16 -1.73 -4.74
C SER A 57 17.38 -2.92 -5.68
N THR A 58 17.87 -4.05 -5.16
CA THR A 58 18.04 -5.31 -5.91
C THR A 58 16.70 -5.86 -6.42
N ALA A 59 15.63 -5.74 -5.63
CA ALA A 59 14.28 -6.09 -6.02
C ALA A 59 13.60 -5.04 -6.94
N GLY A 60 14.30 -3.95 -7.28
CA GLY A 60 13.78 -2.88 -8.13
C GLY A 60 12.70 -2.02 -7.46
N TYR A 61 12.68 -1.96 -6.13
CA TYR A 61 11.80 -1.08 -5.37
C TYR A 61 12.53 0.21 -4.97
N THR A 62 12.03 1.33 -5.50
CA THR A 62 12.46 2.68 -5.09
C THR A 62 11.52 3.20 -4.03
N TYR A 63 12.04 3.92 -3.03
CA TYR A 63 11.25 4.35 -1.88
C TYR A 63 11.50 5.81 -1.48
N ARG A 64 10.45 6.44 -0.94
CA ARG A 64 10.54 7.68 -0.14
C ARG A 64 10.70 7.36 1.35
N TYR A 65 10.00 6.33 1.80
CA TYR A 65 10.10 5.78 3.15
C TYR A 65 10.25 4.27 3.06
N ALA A 66 11.09 3.69 3.90
CA ALA A 66 11.28 2.24 4.00
C ALA A 66 11.56 1.84 5.46
N GLY A 67 11.17 0.62 5.80
CA GLY A 67 11.38 0.05 7.13
C GLY A 67 11.50 -1.48 7.08
N GLU A 68 12.08 -2.06 8.12
CA GLU A 68 12.29 -3.50 8.24
C GLU A 68 11.99 -3.99 9.65
N ASN A 69 11.22 -5.07 9.75
CA ASN A 69 11.10 -5.90 10.93
C ASN A 69 11.65 -7.30 10.64
N LEU A 70 12.33 -7.87 11.62
CA LEU A 70 12.92 -9.20 11.54
C LEU A 70 12.39 -10.07 12.68
N ALA A 71 12.19 -11.36 12.40
CA ALA A 71 11.93 -12.35 13.44
C ALA A 71 12.63 -13.68 13.09
N VAL A 72 12.99 -14.43 14.11
CA VAL A 72 13.58 -15.77 13.98
C VAL A 72 13.13 -16.64 15.16
N ASP A 73 13.02 -17.94 14.93
CA ASP A 73 12.68 -18.94 15.97
C ASP A 73 11.24 -18.81 16.51
N PHE A 74 10.29 -18.50 15.63
CA PHE A 74 8.85 -18.47 15.96
C PHE A 74 8.08 -19.59 15.27
N SER A 75 7.04 -20.09 15.95
CA SER A 75 6.19 -21.20 15.50
C SER A 75 5.03 -20.77 14.59
N ASP A 76 4.57 -19.53 14.69
CA ASP A 76 3.35 -19.07 14.03
C ASP A 76 3.28 -17.53 13.90
N SER A 77 2.43 -17.06 12.99
CA SER A 77 2.29 -15.63 12.66
C SER A 77 1.72 -14.79 13.81
N ALA A 78 0.84 -15.34 14.66
CA ALA A 78 0.23 -14.58 15.75
C ALA A 78 1.26 -14.29 16.86
N SER A 79 2.12 -15.26 17.17
CA SER A 79 3.24 -15.08 18.09
C SER A 79 4.24 -14.04 17.58
N ILE A 80 4.53 -14.03 16.27
CA ILE A 80 5.41 -13.03 15.65
C ILE A 80 4.81 -11.63 15.79
N GLU A 81 3.57 -11.43 15.37
CA GLU A 81 2.92 -10.11 15.43
C GLU A 81 2.87 -9.59 16.87
N THR A 82 2.50 -10.46 17.82
CA THR A 82 2.45 -10.11 19.25
C THR A 82 3.83 -9.68 19.75
N ALA A 83 4.90 -10.40 19.38
CA ALA A 83 6.26 -10.06 19.77
C ALA A 83 6.71 -8.71 19.17
N TRP A 84 6.39 -8.45 17.91
CA TRP A 84 6.68 -7.16 17.28
C TRP A 84 5.90 -6.01 17.92
N MET A 85 4.61 -6.19 18.18
CA MET A 85 3.76 -5.16 18.79
C MET A 85 4.11 -4.85 20.25
N ASN A 86 4.76 -5.78 20.95
CA ASN A 86 5.31 -5.58 22.29
C ASN A 86 6.73 -4.97 22.29
N SER A 87 7.38 -4.89 21.13
CA SER A 87 8.72 -4.32 21.01
C SER A 87 8.64 -2.88 20.47
N PRO A 88 9.14 -1.86 21.18
CA PRO A 88 8.98 -0.46 20.76
C PRO A 88 9.47 -0.16 19.34
N GLY A 89 10.61 -0.73 18.93
CA GLY A 89 11.18 -0.53 17.59
C GLY A 89 10.33 -1.16 16.49
N HIS A 90 9.94 -2.42 16.66
CA HIS A 90 9.13 -3.13 15.67
C HIS A 90 7.71 -2.55 15.57
N ARG A 91 7.10 -2.24 16.72
CA ARG A 91 5.81 -1.54 16.79
C ARG A 91 5.85 -0.19 16.08
N ALA A 92 6.93 0.57 16.24
CA ALA A 92 7.08 1.86 15.56
C ALA A 92 7.08 1.71 14.03
N ASN A 93 7.63 0.62 13.48
CA ASN A 93 7.53 0.33 12.06
C ASN A 93 6.09 -0.03 11.65
N ILE A 94 5.45 -0.98 12.35
CA ILE A 94 4.08 -1.43 12.06
C ILE A 94 3.10 -0.26 12.05
N LEU A 95 3.24 0.66 13.00
CA LEU A 95 2.36 1.82 13.18
C LEU A 95 2.87 3.11 12.52
N ASN A 96 3.88 3.03 11.66
CA ASN A 96 4.37 4.22 10.98
C ASN A 96 3.34 4.68 9.93
N PRO A 97 2.79 5.90 10.02
CA PRO A 97 1.81 6.42 9.06
C PRO A 97 2.42 6.73 7.69
N ASN A 98 3.76 6.79 7.59
CA ASN A 98 4.45 7.07 6.33
C ASN A 98 4.49 5.87 5.38
N TYR A 99 4.18 4.65 5.85
CA TYR A 99 4.16 3.45 5.01
C TYR A 99 2.77 3.22 4.42
N THR A 100 2.76 2.80 3.15
CA THR A 100 1.55 2.51 2.37
C THR A 100 1.59 1.09 1.78
N GLU A 101 2.76 0.48 1.73
CA GLU A 101 3.02 -0.81 1.10
C GLU A 101 3.79 -1.74 2.04
N ILE A 102 3.58 -3.05 1.88
CA ILE A 102 4.20 -4.09 2.68
C ILE A 102 4.57 -5.30 1.82
N GLY A 103 5.68 -5.96 2.17
CA GLY A 103 6.06 -7.26 1.65
C GLY A 103 6.65 -8.12 2.77
N ILE A 104 6.27 -9.39 2.81
CA ILE A 104 6.73 -10.33 3.84
C ILE A 104 7.22 -11.60 3.15
N SER A 105 8.31 -12.17 3.62
CA SER A 105 8.81 -13.49 3.20
C SER A 105 9.46 -14.23 4.34
N LEU A 106 9.58 -15.55 4.16
CA LEU A 106 10.14 -16.46 5.14
C LEU A 106 11.20 -17.34 4.47
N ALA A 107 12.28 -17.64 5.19
CA ALA A 107 13.30 -18.58 4.76
C ALA A 107 13.59 -19.60 5.86
N LYS A 108 13.72 -20.88 5.47
CA LYS A 108 14.18 -21.95 6.35
C LYS A 108 15.71 -21.91 6.41
N GLY A 109 16.27 -22.00 7.61
CA GLY A 109 17.72 -22.06 7.80
C GLY A 109 18.09 -22.62 9.17
N ILE A 110 19.35 -22.41 9.55
CA ILE A 110 19.87 -22.82 10.86
C ILE A 110 20.26 -21.57 11.64
N HIS A 111 19.60 -21.34 12.78
CA HIS A 111 19.95 -20.27 13.71
C HIS A 111 20.48 -20.88 15.02
N LYS A 112 21.69 -20.51 15.42
CA LYS A 112 22.34 -21.00 16.65
C LYS A 112 22.32 -22.54 16.78
N GLY A 113 22.60 -23.24 15.68
CA GLY A 113 22.71 -24.70 15.64
C GLY A 113 21.39 -25.47 15.61
N ARG A 114 20.24 -24.79 15.48
CA ARG A 114 18.92 -25.42 15.36
C ARG A 114 18.19 -24.96 14.10
N GLU A 115 17.32 -25.79 13.57
CA GLU A 115 16.41 -25.39 12.50
C GLU A 115 15.55 -24.21 12.96
N ALA A 116 15.45 -23.19 12.11
CA ALA A 116 14.69 -21.99 12.39
C ALA A 116 14.04 -21.44 11.12
N ILE A 117 12.96 -20.70 11.30
CA ILE A 117 12.36 -19.88 10.27
C ILE A 117 12.81 -18.44 10.49
N TYR A 118 13.40 -17.84 9.47
CA TYR A 118 13.67 -16.42 9.37
C TYR A 118 12.47 -15.75 8.73
N VAL A 119 12.01 -14.65 9.31
CA VAL A 119 10.90 -13.85 8.79
C VAL A 119 11.38 -12.43 8.61
N VAL A 120 11.10 -11.88 7.43
CA VAL A 120 11.41 -10.50 7.08
C VAL A 120 10.13 -9.82 6.64
N GLU A 121 9.85 -8.68 7.25
CA GLU A 121 8.77 -7.78 6.90
C GLU A 121 9.37 -6.45 6.46
N HIS A 122 9.14 -6.10 5.20
CA HIS A 122 9.58 -4.86 4.59
C HIS A 122 8.39 -3.94 4.36
N PHE A 123 8.55 -2.70 4.79
CA PHE A 123 7.60 -1.63 4.61
C PHE A 123 8.10 -0.62 3.58
N GLY A 124 7.18 0.01 2.86
CA GLY A 124 7.55 1.04 1.92
C GLY A 124 6.46 2.05 1.62
N THR A 125 6.91 3.18 1.08
CA THR A 125 6.10 4.08 0.26
C THR A 125 6.96 4.50 -0.90
N ALA A 126 6.56 4.15 -2.12
CA ALA A 126 7.25 4.58 -3.33
C ALA A 126 7.28 6.12 -3.42
N PRO A 127 8.30 6.73 -4.06
CA PRO A 127 8.26 8.14 -4.39
C PRO A 127 6.99 8.41 -5.18
N THR A 128 6.23 9.43 -4.78
CA THR A 128 5.11 9.89 -5.58
C THR A 128 5.68 10.28 -6.94
N ALA A 129 5.38 9.51 -7.98
CA ALA A 129 5.63 9.95 -9.36
C ALA A 129 4.94 11.30 -9.48
N GLY A 130 5.71 12.38 -9.70
CA GLY A 130 5.27 13.75 -9.49
C GLY A 130 3.84 13.99 -9.91
N ILE A 131 2.91 13.95 -8.94
CA ILE A 131 1.60 14.52 -9.11
C ILE A 131 1.87 16.02 -9.05
N VAL A 132 2.07 16.64 -10.21
CA VAL A 132 1.75 18.06 -10.35
C VAL A 132 0.35 18.23 -9.74
N PRO A 133 0.17 19.07 -8.72
CA PRO A 133 -1.16 19.29 -8.16
C PRO A 133 -2.00 19.89 -9.28
N VAL A 134 -2.93 19.11 -9.85
CA VAL A 134 -3.96 19.65 -10.74
C VAL A 134 -4.99 20.36 -9.86
N LEU A 135 -4.60 21.49 -9.29
CA LEU A 135 -5.50 22.45 -8.67
C LEU A 135 -5.05 23.86 -9.06
N SER A 136 -5.48 24.27 -10.26
CA SER A 136 -6.12 25.56 -10.55
C SER A 136 -5.85 26.00 -11.99
N LYS A 137 -6.80 25.69 -12.88
CA LYS A 137 -7.32 26.62 -13.90
C LYS A 137 -8.46 25.96 -14.69
N SER A 138 -9.68 26.11 -14.20
CA SER A 138 -10.84 26.46 -15.05
C SER A 138 -12.10 26.64 -14.21
N ILE A 139 -12.26 27.83 -13.61
CA ILE A 139 -13.60 28.39 -13.52
C ILE A 139 -13.86 28.98 -14.90
N GLN A 140 -14.32 28.17 -15.85
CA GLN A 140 -14.99 28.73 -17.02
C GLN A 140 -16.30 29.32 -16.53
N LYS A 141 -16.41 30.65 -16.61
CA LYS A 141 -17.66 31.38 -16.40
C LYS A 141 -18.71 30.83 -17.36
N PHE A 142 -19.65 30.04 -16.87
CA PHE A 142 -20.87 29.76 -17.63
C PHE A 142 -21.67 31.06 -17.76
N LYS A 143 -21.85 31.50 -19.00
CA LYS A 143 -22.76 32.57 -19.38
C LYS A 143 -24.18 31.96 -19.37
N PRO A 144 -25.19 32.57 -18.73
CA PRO A 144 -26.53 32.00 -18.71
C PRO A 144 -27.10 31.97 -20.14
N ILE A 145 -27.51 30.79 -20.58
CA ILE A 145 -28.26 30.62 -21.83
C ILE A 145 -29.66 31.17 -21.58
N LYS A 146 -30.05 32.23 -22.31
CA LYS A 146 -31.45 32.66 -22.38
C LYS A 146 -32.24 31.55 -23.08
N ALA A 147 -33.27 31.04 -22.41
CA ALA A 147 -34.22 30.14 -23.02
C ALA A 147 -35.06 30.91 -24.06
N GLU A 148 -34.84 30.66 -25.35
CA GLU A 148 -35.81 30.99 -26.40
C GLU A 148 -36.82 29.84 -26.51
N VAL A 149 -38.06 30.13 -26.11
CA VAL A 149 -39.21 29.26 -26.31
C VAL A 149 -39.60 29.34 -27.79
N SER A 150 -39.11 28.39 -28.59
CA SER A 150 -39.57 28.19 -29.97
C SER A 150 -40.84 27.33 -29.97
N THR A 151 -41.98 27.98 -30.10
CA THR A 151 -43.31 27.36 -30.26
C THR A 151 -43.41 26.60 -31.58
N ARG A 152 -43.55 25.26 -31.52
CA ARG A 152 -43.99 24.47 -32.68
C ARG A 152 -45.51 24.58 -32.79
N LYS A 153 -46.00 25.26 -33.84
CA LYS A 153 -47.40 25.23 -34.26
C LYS A 153 -47.71 23.86 -34.86
N THR A 154 -48.59 23.09 -34.20
CA THR A 154 -49.28 21.93 -34.77
C THR A 154 -50.39 22.43 -35.68
N ALA A 155 -50.33 22.05 -36.96
CA ALA A 155 -51.41 22.26 -37.91
C ALA A 155 -52.52 21.23 -37.66
N VAL A 156 -53.74 21.70 -37.37
CA VAL A 156 -54.97 20.89 -37.39
C VAL A 156 -56.01 21.60 -38.25
N VAL A 157 -56.24 20.98 -39.42
CA VAL A 157 -57.46 20.84 -40.22
C VAL A 157 -58.58 21.90 -40.11
N LYS A 158 -58.87 22.52 -41.26
CA LYS A 158 -60.03 23.38 -41.55
C LYS A 158 -61.38 22.66 -41.35
N LYS A 159 -62.32 23.30 -40.66
CA LYS A 159 -63.78 23.14 -40.88
C LYS A 159 -64.45 24.52 -40.91
N THR A 160 -65.22 24.75 -41.97
CA THR A 160 -65.93 25.98 -42.37
C THR A 160 -67.14 26.28 -41.47
N PRO A 161 -67.50 27.56 -41.21
CA PRO A 161 -68.62 27.89 -40.33
C PRO A 161 -69.98 27.91 -41.05
N GLN A 162 -70.99 27.35 -40.39
CA GLN A 162 -72.40 27.45 -40.77
C GLN A 162 -73.00 28.70 -40.12
N LYS A 163 -73.61 29.56 -40.95
CA LYS A 163 -74.29 30.81 -40.57
C LYS A 163 -75.51 30.51 -39.68
N LYS A 164 -75.67 31.30 -38.61
CA LYS A 164 -76.96 31.50 -37.93
C LYS A 164 -77.72 32.61 -38.66
N SER A 165 -78.96 32.30 -39.03
CA SER A 165 -80.09 33.21 -39.21
C SER A 165 -81.32 32.42 -38.80
#